data_AF-A0A4U7D7W7-F1
#
_entry.id   AF-A0A4U7D7W7-F1
#
_cell.length_a   1.000
_cell.length_b   1.000
_cell.length_c   1.000
_cell.angle_alpha   90.00
_cell.angle_beta   90.00
_cell.angle_gamma   90.00
#
_symmetry.space_group_name_H-M   'P 1'
#
loop_
_entity.id
_entity.type
_entity.pdbx_description
1 polymer ?
#
loop_
_entity_poly.entity_id
_entity_poly.type
_entity_poly.pdbx_seq_one_letter_code
_entity_poly.pdbx_strand_id
1 'polypeptide(L)'
;SHTYSPLSADTVADNARTAPKTARKHLSTLADEGFVETTPGEHGSTRYRRSPESLVMEQASDILEHVSTDELVARIQEMREQLTECQTEFGVESPEALAVNQTNQALAESGVPQEEIDPERIREWKTLRRNLAFANAALSIGTAEQFVDDDRRSTDENVPA
;
A
#
# COMPACT_ATOMS: atom_id res chain seq x y z
N SER A 1 -2.44 12.05 -1.78
CA SER A 1 -2.45 10.81 -0.99
C SER A 1 -3.87 10.50 -0.57
N HIS A 2 -4.42 9.33 -0.93
CA HIS A 2 -5.69 8.89 -0.34
C HIS A 2 -5.38 8.41 1.08
N THR A 3 -5.67 9.25 2.06
CA THR A 3 -5.55 8.84 3.46
C THR A 3 -6.75 7.96 3.78
N TYR A 4 -6.56 6.64 3.95
CA TYR A 4 -7.60 5.69 4.37
C TYR A 4 -7.90 5.82 5.87
N SER A 5 -8.08 7.07 6.34
CA SER A 5 -8.46 7.36 7.71
C SER A 5 -9.88 6.84 7.98
N PRO A 6 -10.16 6.28 9.16
CA PRO A 6 -11.51 5.85 9.51
C PRO A 6 -12.52 6.99 9.46
N LEU A 7 -13.64 6.77 8.77
CA LEU A 7 -14.76 7.71 8.63
C LEU A 7 -16.04 7.14 9.28
N SER A 8 -16.94 8.01 9.72
CA SER A 8 -18.27 7.56 10.14
C SER A 8 -19.12 7.18 8.94
N ALA A 9 -20.16 6.37 9.15
CA ALA A 9 -21.12 6.05 8.11
C ALA A 9 -21.82 7.30 7.57
N ASP A 10 -22.06 8.32 8.41
CA ASP A 10 -22.68 9.59 8.02
C ASP A 10 -21.78 10.37 7.05
N THR A 11 -20.48 10.51 7.34
CA THR A 11 -19.53 11.16 6.43
C THR A 11 -19.42 10.42 5.10
N VAL A 12 -19.39 9.08 5.12
CA VAL A 12 -19.39 8.28 3.89
C VAL A 12 -20.69 8.47 3.11
N ALA A 13 -21.84 8.55 3.80
CA ALA A 13 -23.14 8.76 3.18
C ALA A 13 -23.23 10.12 2.48
N ASP A 14 -22.73 11.18 3.11
CA ASP A 14 -22.67 12.52 2.53
C ASP A 14 -21.81 12.53 1.26
N ASN A 15 -20.60 11.94 1.32
CA ASN A 15 -19.70 11.84 0.17
C ASN A 15 -20.31 11.04 -0.98
N ALA A 16 -21.00 9.94 -0.67
CA ALA A 16 -21.67 9.08 -1.64
C ALA A 16 -23.07 9.58 -2.05
N ARG A 17 -23.53 10.72 -1.53
CA ARG A 17 -24.87 11.29 -1.76
C ARG A 17 -25.99 10.26 -1.53
N THR A 18 -25.90 9.52 -0.44
CA THR A 18 -26.88 8.49 -0.04
C THR A 18 -27.34 8.69 1.40
N ALA A 19 -28.35 7.93 1.84
CA ALA A 19 -28.82 7.98 3.22
C ALA A 19 -27.84 7.26 4.17
N PRO A 20 -27.61 7.76 5.40
CA PRO A 20 -26.72 7.12 6.38
C PRO A 20 -27.07 5.66 6.70
N LYS A 21 -28.35 5.31 6.68
CA LYS A 21 -28.81 3.93 6.86
C LYS A 21 -28.32 3.02 5.72
N THR A 22 -28.37 3.50 4.48
CA THR A 22 -27.90 2.80 3.29
C THR A 22 -26.38 2.64 3.32
N ALA A 23 -25.64 3.71 3.60
CA ALA A 23 -24.19 3.65 3.73
C ALA A 23 -23.76 2.64 4.80
N ARG A 24 -24.36 2.67 6.00
CA ARG A 24 -24.06 1.73 7.09
C ARG A 24 -24.33 0.27 6.68
N LYS A 25 -25.42 0.00 5.96
CA LYS A 25 -25.71 -1.35 5.46
C LYS A 25 -24.58 -1.85 4.55
N HIS A 26 -24.19 -1.06 3.54
CA HIS A 26 -23.13 -1.45 2.61
C HIS A 26 -21.75 -1.55 3.28
N LEU A 27 -21.42 -0.61 4.17
CA LEU A 27 -20.16 -0.65 4.92
C LEU A 27 -20.06 -1.85 5.85
N SER A 28 -21.17 -2.29 6.45
CA SER A 28 -21.21 -3.54 7.23
C SER A 28 -20.93 -4.75 6.34
N THR A 29 -21.60 -4.85 5.18
CA THR A 29 -21.36 -5.95 4.23
C THR A 29 -19.90 -5.98 3.76
N LEU A 30 -19.33 -4.82 3.40
CA LEU A 30 -17.91 -4.73 3.02
C LEU A 30 -16.98 -5.10 4.17
N ALA A 31 -17.38 -4.86 5.42
CA ALA A 31 -16.60 -5.26 6.57
C ALA A 31 -16.67 -6.76 6.82
N ASP A 32 -17.86 -7.36 6.68
CA ASP A 32 -18.06 -8.80 6.76
C ASP A 32 -17.27 -9.54 5.67
N GLU A 33 -17.14 -8.95 4.49
CA GLU A 33 -16.35 -9.45 3.36
C GLU A 33 -14.84 -9.13 3.46
N GLY A 34 -14.41 -8.37 4.47
CA GLY A 34 -12.99 -8.04 4.70
C GLY A 34 -12.42 -6.86 3.88
N PHE A 35 -13.22 -6.22 3.03
CA PHE A 35 -12.82 -5.02 2.26
C PHE A 35 -12.72 -3.76 3.11
N VAL A 36 -13.40 -3.75 4.26
CA VAL A 36 -13.46 -2.63 5.20
C VAL A 36 -13.14 -3.11 6.61
N GLU A 37 -12.30 -2.35 7.31
CA GLU A 37 -12.09 -2.56 8.75
C GLU A 37 -12.97 -1.60 9.54
N THR A 38 -13.44 -2.08 10.69
CA THR A 38 -14.19 -1.26 11.64
C THR A 38 -13.34 -0.93 12.87
N THR A 39 -13.47 0.31 13.35
CA THR A 39 -12.87 0.74 14.62
C THR A 39 -13.90 1.48 15.46
N PRO A 40 -13.78 1.42 16.81
CA PRO A 40 -14.61 2.24 17.69
C PRO A 40 -14.35 3.73 17.44
N GLY A 41 -15.43 4.48 17.32
CA GLY A 41 -15.46 5.94 17.26
C GLY A 41 -15.98 6.55 18.56
N GLU A 42 -16.17 7.87 18.52
CA GLU A 42 -16.71 8.61 19.66
C GLU A 42 -18.08 8.08 20.08
N HIS A 43 -18.33 8.03 21.39
CA HIS A 43 -19.59 7.59 21.99
C HIS A 43 -20.06 6.19 21.54
N GLY A 44 -19.13 5.31 21.16
CA GLY A 44 -19.44 3.94 20.73
C GLY A 44 -19.94 3.83 19.29
N SER A 45 -19.83 4.90 18.50
CA SER A 45 -20.10 4.85 17.05
C SER A 45 -19.08 3.96 16.33
N THR A 46 -19.44 3.38 15.18
CA THR A 46 -18.50 2.62 14.34
C THR A 46 -17.89 3.54 13.30
N ARG A 47 -16.56 3.51 13.16
CA ARG A 47 -15.82 4.10 12.04
C ARG A 47 -15.37 3.01 11.09
N TYR A 48 -15.28 3.36 9.82
CA TYR A 48 -14.98 2.45 8.73
C TYR A 48 -13.78 2.98 7.96
N ARG A 49 -12.83 2.11 7.65
CA ARG A 49 -11.74 2.40 6.70
C ARG A 49 -11.58 1.26 5.71
N ARG A 50 -11.07 1.55 4.52
CA ARG A 50 -10.65 0.50 3.58
C ARG A 50 -9.61 -0.38 4.27
N SER A 51 -9.76 -1.71 4.17
CA SER A 51 -8.81 -2.66 4.72
C SER A 51 -7.47 -2.54 3.99
N PRO A 52 -6.35 -2.28 4.67
CA PRO A 52 -5.03 -2.28 4.06
C PRO A 52 -4.68 -3.65 3.47
N GLU A 53 -5.09 -4.73 4.13
CA GLU A 53 -4.87 -6.10 3.65
C GLU A 53 -5.62 -6.34 2.33
N SER A 54 -6.90 -6.00 2.27
CA SER A 54 -7.70 -6.11 1.05
C SER A 54 -7.11 -5.30 -0.11
N LEU A 55 -6.64 -4.07 0.15
CA LEU A 55 -5.99 -3.26 -0.89
C LEU A 55 -4.71 -3.90 -1.41
N VAL A 56 -3.91 -4.51 -0.54
CA VAL A 56 -2.69 -5.21 -0.96
C VAL A 56 -3.04 -6.41 -1.82
N MET A 57 -4.05 -7.20 -1.44
CA MET A 57 -4.51 -8.34 -2.24
C MET A 57 -5.04 -7.90 -3.60
N GLU A 58 -5.93 -6.90 -3.65
CA GLU A 58 -6.47 -6.35 -4.91
C GLU A 58 -5.36 -5.86 -5.85
N GLN A 59 -4.39 -5.11 -5.32
CA GLN A 59 -3.27 -4.61 -6.12
C GLN A 59 -2.31 -5.73 -6.56
N ALA A 60 -2.06 -6.71 -5.70
CA ALA A 60 -1.22 -7.85 -6.06
C ALA A 60 -1.85 -8.69 -7.18
N SER A 61 -3.15 -8.96 -7.11
CA SER A 61 -3.89 -9.64 -8.17
C SER A 61 -3.85 -8.87 -9.49
N ASP A 62 -4.13 -7.57 -9.47
CA ASP A 62 -4.05 -6.70 -10.67
C ASP A 62 -2.63 -6.71 -11.29
N ILE A 63 -1.59 -6.70 -10.46
CA ILE A 63 -0.20 -6.83 -10.95
C ILE A 63 0.03 -8.19 -11.62
N LEU A 64 -0.38 -9.29 -10.99
CA LEU A 64 -0.17 -10.65 -11.50
C LEU A 64 -0.97 -10.94 -12.78
N GLU A 65 -2.09 -10.25 -13.00
CA GLU A 65 -2.85 -10.32 -14.25
C GLU A 65 -2.08 -9.76 -15.45
N HIS A 66 -1.17 -8.81 -15.22
CA HIS A 66 -0.49 -8.07 -16.29
C HIS A 66 1.03 -8.32 -16.34
N VAL A 67 1.61 -8.90 -15.30
CA VAL A 67 3.06 -9.04 -15.13
C VAL A 67 3.40 -10.44 -14.64
N SER A 68 4.28 -11.12 -15.38
CA SER A 68 4.77 -12.44 -14.98
C SER A 68 5.67 -12.38 -13.73
N THR A 69 5.77 -13.49 -13.00
CA THR A 69 6.65 -13.62 -11.83
C THR A 69 8.11 -13.29 -12.14
N ASP A 70 8.64 -13.76 -13.27
CA ASP A 70 10.03 -13.49 -13.69
C ASP A 70 10.25 -12.00 -13.97
N GLU A 71 9.28 -11.36 -14.62
CA GLU A 71 9.32 -9.91 -14.87
C GLU A 71 9.21 -9.10 -13.57
N LEU A 72 8.41 -9.57 -12.61
CA LEU A 72 8.35 -8.96 -11.28
C LEU A 72 9.69 -9.02 -10.56
N VAL A 73 10.38 -10.16 -10.61
CA VAL A 73 11.72 -10.30 -10.01
C VAL A 73 12.68 -9.27 -10.61
N ALA A 74 12.72 -9.15 -11.94
CA ALA A 74 13.58 -8.17 -12.62
C ALA A 74 13.24 -6.73 -12.20
N ARG A 75 11.96 -6.34 -12.25
CA ARG A 75 11.51 -4.99 -11.87
C ARG A 75 11.75 -4.68 -10.39
N ILE A 76 11.63 -5.66 -9.51
CA ILE A 76 11.94 -5.51 -8.08
C ILE A 76 13.41 -5.15 -7.87
N GLN A 77 14.33 -5.78 -8.61
CA GLN A 77 15.76 -5.44 -8.51
C GLN A 77 16.02 -4.03 -9.04
N GLU A 78 15.47 -3.67 -10.20
CA GLU A 78 15.58 -2.32 -10.74
C GLU A 78 15.08 -1.26 -9.75
N MET A 79 13.90 -1.48 -9.15
CA MET A 79 13.34 -0.56 -8.15
C MET A 79 14.22 -0.46 -6.89
N ARG A 80 14.89 -1.54 -6.48
CA ARG A 80 15.84 -1.51 -5.35
C ARG A 80 17.07 -0.67 -5.68
N GLU A 81 17.61 -0.80 -6.88
CA GLU A 81 18.75 0.00 -7.34
C GLU A 81 18.40 1.49 -7.39
N GLN A 82 17.24 1.84 -7.96
CA GLN A 82 16.74 3.21 -7.98
C GLN A 82 16.53 3.77 -6.56
N LEU A 83 16.10 2.94 -5.60
CA LEU A 83 15.99 3.38 -4.20
C LEU A 83 17.35 3.65 -3.57
N THR A 84 18.34 2.81 -3.84
CA THR A 84 19.72 3.02 -3.37
C THR A 84 20.31 4.29 -3.97
N GLU A 85 20.02 4.61 -5.23
CA GLU A 85 20.40 5.86 -5.86
C GLU A 85 19.79 7.07 -5.14
N CYS A 86 18.47 7.07 -4.88
CA CYS A 86 17.82 8.15 -4.11
C CYS A 86 18.42 8.29 -2.69
N GLN A 87 18.67 7.17 -2.01
CA GLN A 87 19.28 7.20 -0.67
C GLN A 87 20.69 7.80 -0.69
N THR A 88 21.47 7.49 -1.72
CA THR A 88 22.82 8.03 -1.92
C THR A 88 22.79 9.51 -2.27
N GLU A 89 21.89 9.91 -3.16
CA GLU A 89 21.67 11.30 -3.58
C GLU A 89 21.32 12.20 -2.39
N PHE A 90 20.39 11.77 -1.53
CA PHE A 90 19.92 12.58 -0.40
C PHE A 90 20.66 12.32 0.91
N GLY A 91 21.54 11.32 0.96
CA GLY A 91 22.30 10.95 2.17
C GLY A 91 21.43 10.47 3.34
N VAL A 92 20.22 9.99 3.06
CA VAL A 92 19.25 9.53 4.06
C VAL A 92 18.52 8.29 3.59
N GLU A 93 17.99 7.50 4.53
CA GLU A 93 17.35 6.21 4.22
C GLU A 93 15.92 6.35 3.66
N SER A 94 15.27 7.51 3.87
CA SER A 94 13.88 7.73 3.47
C SER A 94 13.51 9.20 3.21
N PRO A 95 12.45 9.45 2.41
CA PRO A 95 11.84 10.77 2.25
C PRO A 95 11.38 11.40 3.58
N GLU A 96 10.94 10.59 4.54
CA GLU A 96 10.52 11.09 5.86
C GLU A 96 11.73 11.58 6.68
N ALA A 97 12.83 10.83 6.65
CA ALA A 97 14.09 11.26 7.27
C ALA A 97 14.62 12.54 6.62
N LEU A 98 14.49 12.68 5.30
CA LEU A 98 14.83 13.91 4.58
C LEU A 98 14.04 15.12 5.11
N ALA A 99 12.71 14.97 5.22
CA ALA A 99 11.85 16.04 5.73
C ALA A 99 12.17 16.42 7.18
N VAL A 100 12.51 15.44 8.03
CA VAL A 100 12.98 15.70 9.40
C VAL A 100 14.30 16.47 9.39
N ASN A 101 15.28 16.08 8.58
CA ASN A 101 16.56 16.79 8.45
C ASN A 101 16.38 18.23 7.97
N GLN A 102 15.53 18.46 6.97
CA GLN A 102 15.20 19.81 6.49
C GLN A 102 14.55 20.67 7.58
N THR A 103 13.62 20.10 8.34
CA THR A 103 12.96 20.79 9.46
C THR A 103 13.97 21.16 10.54
N ASN A 104 14.87 20.24 10.91
CA ASN A 104 15.91 20.49 11.90
C ASN A 104 16.89 21.58 11.47
N GLN A 105 17.29 21.59 10.19
CA GLN A 105 18.16 22.63 9.64
C GLN A 105 17.49 24.01 9.63
N ALA A 106 16.22 24.08 9.26
CA ALA A 106 15.45 25.33 9.26
C ALA A 106 15.36 25.94 10.68
N LEU A 107 15.22 25.09 11.70
CA LEU A 107 15.17 25.51 13.11
C LEU A 107 16.55 25.90 13.68
N ALA A 108 17.65 25.45 13.08
CA ALA A 108 18.99 25.64 13.61
C ALA A 108 19.64 26.99 13.24
N GLU A 109 18.91 27.92 12.61
CA GLU A 109 19.36 29.27 12.19
C GLU A 109 20.77 29.31 11.56
N SER A 110 21.19 28.22 10.90
CA SER A 110 22.62 27.98 10.64
C SER A 110 23.21 28.86 9.53
N GLY A 111 22.45 29.79 8.96
CA GLY A 111 22.92 30.74 7.94
C GLY A 111 23.40 30.12 6.62
N VAL A 112 23.38 28.78 6.51
CA VAL A 112 23.72 28.04 5.29
C VAL A 112 22.50 28.10 4.37
N PRO A 113 22.66 28.48 3.08
CA PRO A 113 21.60 28.39 2.10
C PRO A 113 21.04 26.97 2.05
N GLN A 114 19.74 26.82 2.26
CA GLN A 114 19.09 25.52 2.12
C GLN A 114 19.06 25.16 0.64
N GLU A 115 19.61 23.99 0.30
CA GLU A 115 19.36 23.41 -1.01
C GLU A 115 17.89 23.00 -1.06
N GLU A 116 17.11 23.70 -1.86
CA GLU A 116 15.69 23.42 -2.04
C GLU A 116 15.56 22.12 -2.83
N ILE A 117 15.22 21.04 -2.12
CA ILE A 117 15.02 19.73 -2.74
C ILE A 117 13.71 19.78 -3.53
N ASP A 118 13.78 19.37 -4.79
CA ASP A 118 12.62 19.31 -5.67
C ASP A 118 11.53 18.42 -5.05
N PRO A 119 10.33 18.97 -4.76
CA PRO A 119 9.22 18.20 -4.20
C PRO A 119 8.78 17.06 -5.12
N GLU A 120 9.06 17.13 -6.44
CA GLU A 120 8.75 16.05 -7.35
C GLU A 120 9.68 14.85 -7.14
N ARG A 121 10.98 15.06 -6.90
CA ARG A 121 11.92 13.98 -6.53
C ARG A 121 11.49 13.25 -5.27
N ILE A 122 10.98 13.99 -4.27
CA ILE A 122 10.44 13.39 -3.04
C ILE A 122 9.20 12.53 -3.33
N ARG A 123 8.33 12.96 -4.25
CA ARG A 123 7.13 12.21 -4.65
C ARG A 123 7.49 10.96 -5.45
N GLU A 124 8.43 11.07 -6.37
CA GLU A 124 8.98 9.94 -7.13
C GLU A 124 9.53 8.90 -6.17
N TRP A 125 10.35 9.30 -5.20
CA TRP A 125 10.93 8.39 -4.22
C TRP A 125 9.85 7.70 -3.36
N LYS A 126 8.84 8.43 -2.89
CA LYS A 126 7.69 7.83 -2.17
C LYS A 126 6.91 6.85 -3.04
N THR A 127 6.72 7.18 -4.31
CA THR A 127 6.01 6.32 -5.28
C THR A 127 6.81 5.05 -5.55
N LEU A 128 8.11 5.17 -5.75
CA LEU A 128 9.02 4.05 -5.96
C LEU A 128 9.00 3.07 -4.76
N ARG A 129 9.08 3.59 -3.52
CA ARG A 129 8.97 2.77 -2.30
C ARG A 129 7.63 2.04 -2.23
N ARG A 130 6.53 2.73 -2.56
CA ARG A 130 5.18 2.15 -2.58
C ARG A 130 5.06 1.05 -3.63
N ASN A 131 5.53 1.30 -4.85
CA ASN A 131 5.45 0.35 -5.96
C ASN A 131 6.29 -0.90 -5.67
N LEU A 132 7.48 -0.73 -5.08
CA LEU A 132 8.30 -1.85 -4.63
C LEU A 132 7.57 -2.71 -3.59
N ALA A 133 6.86 -2.10 -2.64
CA ALA A 133 6.08 -2.85 -1.65
C ALA A 133 4.98 -3.71 -2.30
N PHE A 134 4.22 -3.15 -3.25
CA PHE A 134 3.19 -3.90 -3.97
C PHE A 134 3.78 -4.99 -4.88
N ALA A 135 4.89 -4.72 -5.56
CA ALA A 135 5.55 -5.74 -6.39
C ALA A 135 6.06 -6.93 -5.55
N ASN A 136 6.63 -6.68 -4.36
CA ASN A 136 7.03 -7.76 -3.45
C ASN A 136 5.82 -8.54 -2.93
N ALA A 137 4.71 -7.87 -2.63
CA ALA A 137 3.47 -8.54 -2.23
C ALA A 137 2.94 -9.44 -3.37
N ALA A 138 2.87 -8.92 -4.59
CA ALA A 138 2.49 -9.67 -5.79
C ALA A 138 3.38 -10.90 -5.99
N LEU A 139 4.71 -10.74 -5.93
CA LEU A 139 5.65 -11.85 -6.04
C LEU A 139 5.42 -12.91 -4.94
N SER A 140 5.18 -12.47 -3.71
CA SER A 140 4.96 -13.38 -2.58
C SER A 140 3.65 -14.18 -2.75
N ILE A 141 2.59 -13.52 -3.20
CA ILE A 141 1.29 -14.15 -3.47
C ILE A 141 1.40 -15.12 -4.65
N GLY A 142 1.97 -14.70 -5.78
CA GLY A 142 2.13 -15.57 -6.95
C GLY A 142 2.99 -16.80 -6.67
N THR A 143 4.03 -16.65 -5.84
CA THR A 143 4.85 -17.80 -5.38
C THR A 143 4.03 -18.75 -4.50
N ALA A 144 3.20 -18.21 -3.60
CA ALA A 144 2.34 -19.01 -2.73
C ALA A 144 1.23 -19.75 -3.52
N GLU A 145 0.63 -19.09 -4.51
CA GLU A 145 -0.37 -19.71 -5.39
C GLU A 145 0.23 -20.88 -6.19
N GLN A 146 1.44 -20.69 -6.74
CA GLN A 146 2.15 -21.76 -7.45
C GLN A 146 2.40 -22.98 -6.55
N PHE A 147 2.79 -22.75 -5.30
CA PHE A 147 3.00 -23.83 -4.32
C PHE A 147 1.71 -24.62 -4.06
N VAL A 148 0.58 -23.93 -3.89
CA VAL A 148 -0.74 -24.56 -3.67
C VAL A 148 -1.21 -25.36 -4.88
N ASP A 149 -0.96 -24.88 -6.10
CA ASP A 149 -1.35 -25.56 -7.32
C ASP A 149 -0.48 -26.77 -7.64
N ASP A 150 0.82 -26.71 -7.34
CA ASP A 150 1.73 -27.84 -7.50
C ASP A 150 1.38 -28.98 -6.51
N ASP A 151 0.99 -28.66 -5.27
CA ASP A 151 0.48 -29.64 -4.31
C ASP A 151 -0.78 -30.36 -4.83
N ARG A 152 -1.71 -29.63 -5.46
CA ARG A 152 -2.94 -30.21 -6.04
C ARG A 152 -2.64 -31.18 -7.18
N ARG A 153 -1.73 -30.83 -8.09
CA ARG A 153 -1.34 -31.70 -9.21
C ARG A 153 -0.70 -33.00 -8.72
N SER A 154 0.14 -32.93 -7.68
CA SER A 154 0.79 -34.09 -7.07
C SER A 154 -0.20 -35.07 -6.41
N THR A 155 -1.31 -34.56 -5.87
CA THR A 155 -2.36 -35.41 -5.26
C THR A 155 -3.22 -36.15 -6.28
N ASP A 156 -3.51 -35.55 -7.45
CA ASP A 156 -4.31 -36.19 -8.50
C ASP A 156 -3.54 -37.31 -9.22
N GLU A 157 -2.23 -37.19 -9.37
CA GLU A 157 -1.40 -38.21 -10.04
C GLU A 157 -1.19 -39.49 -9.20
N ASN A 158 -1.49 -39.44 -7.89
CA ASN A 158 -1.33 -40.55 -6.95
C ASN A 158 -2.60 -41.38 -6.68
N VAL A 159 -3.71 -41.15 -7.40
CA VAL A 159 -4.93 -41.95 -7.26
C VAL A 159 -4.95 -43.09 -8.29
N PRO A 160 -4.75 -44.37 -7.90
CA PRO A 160 -4.86 -45.51 -8.82
C PRO A 160 -6.33 -45.80 -9.18
N ALA A 161 -6.55 -46.20 -10.43
CA ALA A 161 -7.86 -46.57 -11.02
C ALA A 161 -8.44 -47.87 -10.44
#